data_AF-F3ZWE0-F1
#
_entry.id   AF-F3ZWE0-F1
#
_cell.length_a   1.000
_cell.length_b   1.000
_cell.length_c   1.000
_cell.angle_alpha   90.00
_cell.angle_beta   90.00
_cell.angle_gamma   90.00
#
_symmetry.space_group_name_H-M   'P 1'
#
loop_
_entity.id
_entity.type
_entity.pdbx_description
1 polymer ?
#
loop_
_entity_poly.entity_id
_entity_poly.type
_entity_poly.pdbx_seq_one_letter_code
_entity_poly.pdbx_strand_id
1 'polypeptide(L)' 'MSINAVQQIDLNQNDVVDGEIVKEYNIGDTKIKICNAEYKDKTPEEIDLILKRVEAIGWEIVEQLAHKNRLKG' A
#
# COMPACT_ATOMS: atom_id res chain seq x y z
N MET A 1 4.01 -51.80 16.60
CA MET A 1 5.04 -50.73 16.58
C MET A 1 4.57 -49.63 15.66
N SER A 2 4.88 -48.40 16.04
CA SER A 2 4.26 -47.11 15.73
C SER A 2 3.70 -46.84 14.33
N ILE A 3 2.51 -46.25 14.36
CA ILE A 3 1.99 -45.19 13.48
C ILE A 3 3.10 -44.25 13.02
N ASN A 4 3.40 -44.24 11.72
CA ASN A 4 4.11 -43.13 11.10
C ASN A 4 3.10 -42.01 10.91
N ALA A 5 3.14 -41.04 11.81
CA ALA A 5 2.48 -39.75 11.63
C ALA A 5 3.04 -39.13 10.35
N VAL A 6 2.26 -39.22 9.26
CA VAL A 6 2.44 -38.35 8.11
C VAL A 6 2.17 -36.95 8.64
N GLN A 7 3.21 -36.15 8.80
CA GLN A 7 3.08 -34.74 9.13
C GLN A 7 2.17 -34.14 8.06
N GLN A 8 0.98 -33.75 8.50
CA GLN A 8 0.05 -32.98 7.73
C GLN A 8 0.79 -31.70 7.36
N ILE A 9 1.21 -31.59 6.09
CA ILE A 9 1.76 -30.35 5.56
C ILE A 9 0.57 -29.42 5.55
N ASP A 10 0.47 -28.57 6.57
CA ASP A 10 -0.43 -27.43 6.56
C ASP A 10 -0.05 -26.61 5.34
N LEU A 11 -0.84 -26.75 4.28
CA LEU A 11 -0.87 -25.83 3.16
C LEU A 11 -1.42 -24.51 3.72
N ASN A 12 -0.60 -23.82 4.51
CA ASN A 12 -0.74 -22.38 4.66
C ASN A 12 -0.66 -21.88 3.22
N GLN A 13 -1.82 -21.48 2.69
CA GLN A 13 -1.93 -20.65 1.52
C GLN A 13 -1.12 -19.40 1.84
N ASN A 14 0.18 -19.48 1.56
CA ASN A 14 1.02 -18.32 1.38
C ASN A 14 0.45 -17.67 0.14
N ASP A 15 -0.59 -16.84 0.33
CA ASP A 15 -0.88 -15.75 -0.58
C ASP A 15 0.50 -15.12 -0.84
N VAL A 16 1.02 -15.33 -2.04
CA VAL A 16 2.29 -14.74 -2.46
C VAL A 16 2.00 -13.26 -2.60
N VAL A 17 2.01 -12.56 -1.48
CA VAL A 17 1.82 -11.12 -1.49
C VAL A 17 3.14 -10.55 -1.94
N ASP A 18 3.08 -9.86 -3.07
CA ASP A 18 4.23 -9.34 -3.78
C ASP A 18 4.80 -8.10 -3.06
N GLY A 19 5.04 -8.17 -1.74
CA GLY A 19 5.47 -7.04 -0.89
C GLY A 19 5.40 -7.34 0.60
N GLU A 20 6.02 -6.49 1.41
CA GLU A 20 5.97 -6.59 2.88
C GLU A 20 4.61 -6.11 3.39
N ILE A 21 4.04 -6.83 4.35
CA ILE A 21 2.82 -6.43 5.05
C ILE A 21 3.19 -5.26 5.98
N VAL A 22 2.73 -4.06 5.64
CA VAL A 22 2.94 -2.86 6.47
C VAL A 22 1.86 -2.69 7.53
N LYS A 23 0.69 -3.32 7.34
CA LYS A 23 -0.39 -3.27 8.32
C LYS A 23 -1.37 -4.43 8.17
N GLU A 24 -1.87 -4.94 9.28
CA GLU A 24 -2.98 -5.91 9.30
C GLU A 24 -4.18 -5.33 10.05
N TYR A 25 -5.37 -5.62 9.56
CA TYR A 25 -6.64 -5.36 10.23
C TYR A 25 -7.47 -6.64 10.30
N ASN A 26 -8.10 -6.88 11.44
CA ASN A 26 -9.05 -7.97 11.61
C ASN A 26 -10.46 -7.40 11.79
N ILE A 27 -11.40 -7.85 10.96
CA ILE A 27 -12.81 -7.48 11.00
C ILE A 27 -13.61 -8.78 11.11
N GLY A 28 -13.98 -9.15 12.34
CA GLY A 28 -14.56 -10.46 12.63
C GLY A 28 -13.58 -11.57 12.21
N ASP A 29 -14.04 -12.46 11.34
CA ASP A 29 -13.22 -13.54 10.76
C ASP A 29 -12.43 -13.11 9.51
N THR A 30 -12.60 -11.88 9.04
CA THR A 30 -11.90 -11.35 7.85
C THR A 30 -10.58 -10.70 8.26
N LYS A 31 -9.47 -11.11 7.61
CA LYS A 31 -8.16 -10.48 7.74
C LYS A 31 -7.83 -9.66 6.50
N ILE A 32 -7.56 -8.36 6.68
CA ILE A 32 -7.11 -7.44 5.64
C ILE A 32 -5.63 -7.15 5.85
N LYS A 33 -4.81 -7.34 4.83
CA LYS A 33 -3.37 -7.06 4.83
C LYS A 33 -3.08 -5.90 3.87
N ILE A 34 -2.49 -4.83 4.38
CA ILE A 34 -1.95 -3.73 3.57
C ILE A 34 -0.49 -4.05 3.31
N CYS A 35 -0.09 -4.06 2.04
CA CYS A 35 1.26 -4.45 1.63
C CYS A 35 1.88 -3.36 0.76
N ASN A 36 3.19 -3.15 0.86
CA ASN A 36 3.93 -2.12 0.10
C ASN A 36 4.39 -2.61 -1.30
N ALA A 37 3.64 -3.54 -1.89
CA ALA A 37 4.01 -4.26 -3.10
C ALA A 37 4.36 -3.35 -4.29
N GLU A 38 3.59 -2.28 -4.48
CA GLU A 38 3.75 -1.35 -5.62
C GLU A 38 5.04 -0.50 -5.55
N TYR A 39 5.66 -0.42 -4.37
CA TYR A 39 6.84 0.39 -4.12
C TYR A 39 8.05 -0.47 -3.69
N LYS A 40 7.96 -1.80 -3.79
CA LYS A 40 9.03 -2.72 -3.36
C LYS A 40 10.36 -2.50 -4.09
N ASP A 41 10.29 -2.05 -5.33
CA ASP A 41 11.45 -1.80 -6.19
C ASP A 41 11.89 -0.32 -6.16
N LYS A 42 11.35 0.48 -5.22
CA LYS A 42 11.64 1.90 -5.10
C LYS A 42 12.38 2.21 -3.80
N THR A 43 13.39 3.05 -3.89
CA THR A 43 14.06 3.56 -2.69
C THR A 43 13.19 4.62 -1.98
N PRO A 44 13.42 4.87 -0.68
CA PRO A 44 12.74 5.95 0.03
C PRO A 44 12.88 7.32 -0.65
N GLU A 45 14.02 7.60 -1.28
CA GLU A 45 14.27 8.84 -2.02
C GLU A 45 13.43 8.93 -3.29
N GLU A 46 13.24 7.83 -4.01
CA GLU A 46 12.37 7.78 -5.19
C GLU A 46 10.90 7.97 -4.80
N ILE A 47 10.48 7.40 -3.67
CA ILE A 47 9.14 7.62 -3.11
C ILE A 47 8.95 9.09 -2.73
N ASP A 48 9.92 9.70 -2.05
CA ASP A 48 9.88 11.12 -1.67
C ASP A 48 9.79 12.05 -2.90
N LEU A 49 10.53 11.72 -3.97
CA LEU A 49 10.46 12.47 -5.23
C LEU A 49 9.07 12.39 -5.88
N ILE A 50 8.44 11.20 -5.86
CA ILE A 50 7.07 11.02 -6.35
C ILE A 50 6.09 11.86 -5.53
N LEU A 51 6.21 11.80 -4.21
CA LEU A 51 5.32 12.56 -3.30
C LEU A 51 5.46 14.07 -3.50
N LYS A 52 6.69 14.60 -3.60
CA LYS A 52 6.96 16.02 -3.90
C LYS A 52 6.33 16.46 -5.22
N ARG A 53 6.37 15.60 -6.24
CA ARG A 53 5.75 15.91 -7.54
C ARG A 53 4.22 15.96 -7.43
N VAL A 54 3.61 15.02 -6.71
CA VAL A 54 2.15 15.02 -6.48
C VAL A 54 1.73 16.27 -5.69
N GLU A 55 2.49 16.64 -4.66
CA GLU A 55 2.26 17.85 -3.88
C GLU A 55 2.30 19.11 -4.74
N ALA A 56 3.35 19.27 -5.58
CA ALA A 56 3.49 20.42 -6.47
C ALA A 56 2.29 20.57 -7.43
N ILE A 57 1.84 19.47 -8.03
CA ILE A 57 0.67 19.46 -8.92
C ILE A 57 -0.59 19.85 -8.15
N GLY A 58 -0.78 19.31 -6.95
CA GLY A 58 -1.91 19.65 -6.09
C GLY A 58 -1.95 21.15 -5.78
N TRP A 59 -0.79 21.73 -5.46
CA TRP A 59 -0.69 23.15 -5.13
C TRP A 59 -0.95 24.05 -6.34
N GLU A 60 -0.43 23.69 -7.50
CA GLU A 60 -0.69 24.40 -8.75
C GLU A 60 -2.20 24.48 -9.05
N ILE A 61 -2.91 23.36 -8.89
CA ILE A 61 -4.37 23.31 -9.10
C ILE A 61 -5.10 24.22 -8.10
N VAL A 62 -4.72 24.18 -6.83
CA VAL A 62 -5.32 25.03 -5.79
C VAL A 62 -5.13 26.51 -6.12
N GLU A 63 -3.93 26.92 -6.53
CA GLU A 63 -3.64 28.30 -6.94
C GLU A 63 -4.46 28.73 -8.16
N GLN A 64 -4.54 27.87 -9.19
CA GLN A 64 -5.33 28.14 -10.40
C GLN A 64 -6.82 28.34 -10.06
N LEU A 65 -7.37 27.49 -9.19
CA LEU A 65 -8.76 27.60 -8.74
C LEU A 65 -8.99 28.88 -7.91
N ALA A 66 -8.06 29.21 -7.01
CA ALA A 66 -8.13 30.44 -6.22
C ALA A 66 -8.12 31.69 -7.12
N HIS A 67 -7.23 31.74 -8.11
CA HIS A 67 -7.17 32.83 -9.08
C HIS A 67 -8.47 32.94 -9.90
N LYS A 68 -8.99 31.82 -10.38
CA LYS A 68 -10.27 31.76 -11.12
C LYS A 68 -11.46 32.25 -10.29
N ASN A 69 -11.49 31.94 -9.00
CA ASN A 69 -12.55 32.41 -8.11
C ASN A 69 -12.44 33.91 -7.81
N ARG A 70 -11.21 34.45 -7.70
CA ARG A 70 -10.99 35.89 -7.47
C ARG A 70 -11.41 36.76 -8.66
N LEU A 71 -11.30 36.23 -9.90
CA LEU A 71 -11.73 36.91 -11.11
C LEU A 71 -13.24 36.85 -11.38
N LYS A 72 -13.98 36.02 -10.62
CA LYS A 72 -15.43 35.82 -10.77
C LYS A 72 -16.28 36.57 -9.74
N GLY A 73 -15.65 37.19 -8.74
CA GLY A 73 -16.31 38.04 -7.75
C GLY A 73 -16.18 39.52 -8.08
#